data_AF-A0A947VV74-F1
#
_entry.id   AF-A0A947VV74-F1
#
_cell.length_a   1.000
_cell.length_b   1.000
_cell.length_c   1.000
_cell.angle_alpha   90.00
_cell.angle_beta   90.00
_cell.angle_gamma   90.00
#
_symmetry.space_group_name_H-M   'P 1'
#
loop_
_entity.id
_entity.type
_entity.pdbx_description
1 polymer ?
#
loop_
_entity_poly.entity_id
_entity_poly.type
_entity_poly.pdbx_seq_one_letter_code
_entity_poly.pdbx_strand_id
1 'polypeptide(L)'
;MGIQSWLGWVQEGEFVEEITIELTDYCPHRCMFCSSNTVDDELVAVWVSMDIVRRVLGDRYFDRIILSGGEPLAHPEFYAILQECRKHTVDVVVYTNALTHIAYNAHVIDSLYVEATVTVLDSVNKLRLLKRVVQGRERTRPEVSFSRNFTEDCQCSNSVVRPDGTISPTPCRKECIQ
;
A
#
# COMPACT_ATOMS: atom_id res chain seq x y z
N MET A 1 19.40 -1.08 -32.89
CA MET A 1 19.83 -1.01 -31.48
C MET A 1 18.78 -1.73 -30.68
N GLY A 2 19.07 -3.00 -30.37
CA GLY A 2 18.09 -3.92 -29.81
C GLY A 2 17.78 -3.60 -28.36
N ILE A 3 16.50 -3.71 -28.02
CA ILE A 3 16.02 -3.87 -26.66
C ILE A 3 16.65 -5.17 -26.15
N GLN A 4 17.74 -5.05 -25.41
CA GLN A 4 18.25 -6.17 -24.63
C GLN A 4 17.23 -6.47 -23.53
N SER A 5 16.76 -7.70 -23.58
CA SER A 5 15.81 -8.36 -22.69
C SER A 5 16.09 -8.11 -21.21
N TRP A 6 15.12 -7.51 -20.53
CA TRP A 6 14.99 -7.54 -19.06
C TRP A 6 14.60 -8.94 -18.52
N LEU A 7 14.48 -9.94 -19.38
CA LEU A 7 14.24 -11.35 -19.05
C LEU A 7 15.58 -12.09 -18.90
N GLY A 8 16.37 -11.69 -17.91
CA GLY A 8 17.78 -12.08 -17.82
C GLY A 8 18.22 -12.70 -16.51
N TRP A 9 17.34 -12.99 -15.55
CA TRP A 9 17.65 -13.81 -14.37
C TRP A 9 16.35 -14.43 -13.86
N VAL A 10 16.10 -15.71 -14.16
CA VAL A 10 15.16 -16.48 -13.32
C VAL A 10 15.97 -16.85 -12.08
N GLN A 11 15.90 -16.01 -11.05
CA GLN A 11 16.48 -16.32 -9.75
C GLN A 11 15.63 -17.44 -9.12
N GLU A 12 16.29 -18.47 -8.60
CA GLU A 12 15.63 -19.56 -7.85
C GLU A 12 14.98 -18.96 -6.60
N GLY A 13 13.70 -18.64 -6.68
CA GLY A 13 12.91 -18.08 -5.60
C GLY A 13 11.42 -18.23 -5.90
N GLU A 14 10.62 -18.40 -4.86
CA GLU A 14 9.16 -18.40 -4.99
C GLU A 14 8.68 -17.00 -5.39
N PHE A 15 7.87 -16.93 -6.45
CA PHE A 15 7.26 -15.70 -6.93
C PHE A 15 5.88 -15.52 -6.30
N VAL A 16 5.66 -14.37 -5.67
CA VAL A 16 4.41 -14.02 -4.99
C VAL A 16 3.83 -12.77 -5.65
N GLU A 17 2.55 -12.79 -6.04
CA GLU A 17 1.92 -11.62 -6.68
C GLU A 17 1.96 -10.38 -5.76
N GLU A 18 1.38 -10.45 -4.58
CA GLU A 18 1.31 -9.28 -3.69
C GLU A 18 1.40 -9.67 -2.21
N ILE A 19 2.13 -8.86 -1.45
CA ILE A 19 2.16 -8.94 0.01
C ILE A 19 1.90 -7.57 0.65
N THR A 20 1.08 -7.55 1.69
CA THR A 20 0.91 -6.39 2.57
C THR A 20 1.57 -6.67 3.92
N ILE A 21 2.37 -5.72 4.41
CA ILE A 21 3.00 -5.77 5.73
C ILE A 21 2.43 -4.63 6.58
N GLU A 22 1.66 -4.97 7.61
CA GLU A 22 1.16 -4.03 8.60
C GLU A 22 2.25 -3.75 9.63
N LEU A 23 2.94 -2.62 9.50
CA LEU A 23 4.14 -2.32 10.30
C LEU A 23 3.83 -2.04 11.77
N THR A 24 2.60 -1.62 12.07
CA THR A 24 2.18 -1.29 13.42
C THR A 24 0.66 -1.27 13.52
N ASP A 25 0.12 -1.43 14.72
CA ASP A 25 -1.26 -1.08 15.05
C ASP A 25 -1.40 0.34 15.62
N TYR A 26 -0.30 1.09 15.79
CA TYR A 26 -0.34 2.49 16.19
C TYR A 26 -0.93 3.36 15.08
N CYS A 27 -1.94 4.17 15.40
CA CYS A 27 -2.42 5.24 14.53
C CYS A 27 -2.89 6.44 15.38
N PRO A 28 -2.41 7.66 15.12
CA PRO A 28 -2.88 8.85 15.83
C PRO A 28 -4.30 9.26 15.41
N HIS A 29 -4.85 8.64 14.35
CA HIS A 29 -6.17 8.94 13.82
C HIS A 29 -7.20 7.89 14.25
N ARG A 30 -8.38 8.35 14.68
CA ARG A 30 -9.52 7.50 15.06
C ARG A 30 -10.62 7.56 13.99
N CYS A 31 -10.25 7.21 12.75
CA CYS A 31 -11.14 7.28 11.61
C CYS A 31 -12.34 6.35 11.80
N MET A 32 -13.56 6.86 11.73
CA MET A 32 -14.78 6.07 11.95
C MET A 32 -15.02 4.95 10.92
N PHE A 33 -14.28 4.96 9.81
CA PHE A 33 -14.33 3.96 8.74
C PHE A 33 -13.14 2.97 8.78
N CYS A 34 -12.23 3.12 9.75
CA CYS A 34 -11.06 2.25 9.90
C CYS A 34 -11.53 0.80 10.13
N SER A 35 -10.96 -0.14 9.39
CA SER A 35 -11.17 -1.57 9.62
C SER A 35 -10.16 -2.19 10.58
N SER A 36 -9.08 -1.48 10.89
CA SER A 36 -8.02 -1.98 11.74
C SER A 36 -8.32 -1.59 13.19
N ASN A 37 -8.07 -2.51 14.12
CA ASN A 37 -8.17 -2.24 15.55
C ASN A 37 -6.89 -1.52 16.03
N THR A 38 -6.78 -0.25 15.69
CA THR A 38 -5.58 0.55 15.98
C THR A 38 -5.61 1.13 17.39
N VAL A 39 -4.43 1.30 17.98
CA VAL A 39 -4.23 2.03 19.24
C VAL A 39 -3.61 3.39 18.95
N ASP A 40 -3.93 4.40 19.77
CA ASP A 40 -3.33 5.74 19.64
C ASP A 40 -2.31 6.06 20.75
N ASP A 41 -1.87 5.03 21.47
CA ASP A 41 -0.81 5.11 22.47
C ASP A 41 0.41 4.29 22.00
N GLU A 42 1.53 4.97 21.77
CA GLU A 42 2.79 4.38 21.30
C GLU A 42 3.35 3.34 22.28
N LEU A 43 3.05 3.45 23.58
CA LEU A 43 3.59 2.59 24.63
C LEU A 43 2.99 1.19 24.63
N VAL A 44 1.77 1.05 24.09
CA VAL A 44 1.05 -0.24 24.01
C VAL A 44 0.99 -0.77 22.58
N ALA A 45 1.36 0.06 21.60
CA ALA A 45 1.39 -0.33 20.20
C ALA A 45 2.41 -1.43 19.92
N VAL A 46 2.08 -2.26 18.95
CA VAL A 46 2.94 -3.29 18.39
C VAL A 46 3.67 -2.72 17.18
N TRP A 47 4.96 -3.03 17.08
CA TRP A 47 5.84 -2.57 16.01
C TRP A 47 6.53 -3.79 15.38
N VAL A 48 6.38 -3.98 14.08
CA VAL A 48 7.00 -5.09 13.34
C VAL A 48 8.50 -4.87 13.29
N SER A 49 9.25 -5.77 13.91
CA SER A 49 10.71 -5.70 13.86
C SER A 49 11.25 -5.99 12.45
N MET A 50 12.41 -5.41 12.14
CA MET A 50 13.14 -5.71 10.91
C MET A 50 13.37 -7.21 10.69
N ASP A 51 13.55 -8.00 11.74
CA ASP A 51 13.75 -9.44 11.63
C ASP A 51 12.49 -10.18 11.19
N ILE A 52 11.30 -9.72 11.61
CA ILE A 52 10.03 -10.22 11.07
C ILE A 52 9.96 -9.88 9.58
N VAL A 53 10.25 -8.63 9.20
CA VAL A 53 10.26 -8.20 7.79
C VAL A 53 11.18 -9.08 6.95
N ARG A 54 12.44 -9.26 7.35
CA ARG A 54 13.41 -10.09 6.61
C ARG A 54 12.97 -11.54 6.49
N ARG A 55 12.43 -12.11 7.57
CA ARG A 55 11.92 -13.49 7.56
C ARG A 55 10.71 -13.64 6.63
N VAL A 56 9.83 -12.64 6.60
CA VAL A 56 8.70 -12.60 5.68
C VAL A 56 9.16 -12.43 4.24
N LEU A 57 10.13 -11.57 3.96
CA LEU A 57 10.59 -11.40 2.58
C LEU A 57 11.36 -12.66 2.12
N GLY A 58 12.21 -13.22 2.98
CA GLY A 58 13.02 -14.40 2.67
C GLY A 58 13.82 -14.19 1.38
N ASP A 59 13.93 -15.22 0.55
CA ASP A 59 14.52 -15.14 -0.80
C ASP A 59 13.45 -14.98 -1.90
N ARG A 60 12.27 -14.49 -1.54
CA ARG A 60 11.11 -14.38 -2.46
C ARG A 60 11.16 -13.09 -3.28
N TYR A 61 10.58 -13.18 -4.48
CA TYR A 61 10.34 -12.03 -5.35
C TYR A 61 8.85 -11.72 -5.36
N PHE A 62 8.53 -10.43 -5.33
CA PHE A 62 7.16 -9.95 -5.27
C PHE A 62 6.86 -9.09 -6.48
N ASP A 63 5.66 -9.17 -7.07
CA ASP A 63 5.26 -8.12 -8.02
C ASP A 63 5.10 -6.80 -7.28
N ARG A 64 4.46 -6.85 -6.09
CA ARG A 64 4.20 -5.68 -5.26
C ARG A 64 4.35 -5.96 -3.77
N ILE A 65 4.95 -5.00 -3.07
CA ILE A 65 4.97 -4.95 -1.60
C ILE A 65 4.21 -3.71 -1.13
N ILE A 66 3.25 -3.88 -0.23
CA ILE A 66 2.48 -2.79 0.37
C ILE A 66 2.88 -2.65 1.84
N LEU A 67 3.33 -1.47 2.24
CA LEU A 67 3.57 -1.09 3.62
C LEU A 67 2.33 -0.37 4.15
N SER A 68 1.72 -0.93 5.19
CA SER A 68 0.44 -0.48 5.77
C SER A 68 0.47 -0.62 7.30
N GLY A 69 -0.69 -0.69 7.94
CA GLY A 69 -0.91 -0.84 9.38
C GLY A 69 -1.85 0.24 9.89
N GLY A 70 -1.61 0.72 11.10
CA GLY A 70 -2.19 1.97 11.58
C GLY A 70 -1.65 3.16 10.78
N GLU A 71 -0.54 3.75 11.22
CA GLU A 71 0.22 4.72 10.44
C GLU A 71 1.67 4.21 10.23
N PRO A 72 2.00 3.67 9.04
CA PRO A 72 3.32 3.07 8.81
C PRO A 72 4.47 4.07 8.94
N LEU A 73 4.26 5.36 8.65
CA LEU A 73 5.32 6.37 8.80
C LEU A 73 5.65 6.69 10.26
N ALA A 74 4.81 6.28 11.21
CA ALA A 74 5.11 6.39 12.64
C ALA A 74 6.13 5.33 13.11
N HIS A 75 6.38 4.29 12.31
CA HIS A 75 7.30 3.23 12.69
C HIS A 75 8.74 3.75 12.81
N PRO A 76 9.45 3.52 13.94
CA PRO A 76 10.77 4.11 14.18
C PRO A 76 11.82 3.67 13.15
N GLU A 77 11.68 2.46 12.60
CA GLU A 77 12.56 1.91 11.57
C GLU A 77 11.98 2.00 10.14
N PHE A 78 10.92 2.79 9.91
CA PHE A 78 10.18 2.82 8.63
C PHE A 78 11.10 2.92 7.41
N TYR A 79 12.04 3.86 7.42
CA TYR A 79 12.93 4.07 6.28
C TYR A 79 13.80 2.84 5.99
N ALA A 80 14.33 2.19 7.03
CA ALA A 80 15.14 0.99 6.87
C ALA A 80 14.30 -0.16 6.29
N ILE A 81 13.06 -0.33 6.79
CA ILE A 81 12.11 -1.33 6.29
C ILE A 81 11.79 -1.09 4.81
N LEU A 82 11.51 0.16 4.44
CA LEU A 82 11.26 0.55 3.05
C LEU A 82 12.45 0.20 2.14
N GLN A 83 13.68 0.48 2.57
CA GLN A 83 14.88 0.11 1.80
C GLN A 83 15.05 -1.40 1.68
N GLU A 84 14.69 -2.16 2.71
CA GLU A 84 14.72 -3.62 2.67
C GLU A 84 13.74 -4.15 1.62
N CYS A 85 12.47 -3.73 1.66
CA CYS A 85 11.45 -4.15 0.70
C CYS A 85 11.83 -3.83 -0.75
N ARG A 86 12.48 -2.68 -1.00
CA ARG A 86 12.95 -2.26 -2.33
C ARG A 86 14.03 -3.16 -2.93
N LYS A 87 14.64 -4.05 -2.15
CA LYS A 87 15.55 -5.07 -2.67
C LYS A 87 14.81 -6.22 -3.37
N HIS A 88 13.53 -6.41 -3.05
CA HIS A 88 12.72 -7.54 -3.53
C HIS A 88 11.76 -7.17 -4.67
N THR A 89 11.41 -5.89 -4.80
CA THR A 89 10.61 -5.37 -5.92
C THR A 89 10.83 -3.88 -6.15
N VAL A 90 10.56 -3.43 -7.37
CA VAL A 90 10.53 -2.00 -7.72
C VAL A 90 9.20 -1.34 -7.34
N ASP A 91 8.12 -2.12 -7.14
CA ASP A 91 6.79 -1.62 -6.79
C ASP A 91 6.51 -1.77 -5.28
N VAL A 92 7.07 -0.82 -4.51
CA VAL A 92 6.79 -0.71 -3.06
C VAL A 92 5.85 0.46 -2.81
N VAL A 93 4.63 0.15 -2.37
CA VAL A 93 3.55 1.10 -2.09
C VAL A 93 3.45 1.35 -0.59
N VAL A 94 3.19 2.59 -0.18
CA VAL A 94 2.99 2.96 1.23
C VAL A 94 1.59 3.52 1.40
N TYR A 95 0.76 2.86 2.20
CA TYR A 95 -0.56 3.35 2.59
C TYR A 95 -0.46 4.13 3.89
N THR A 96 -0.51 5.45 3.77
CA THR A 96 -0.35 6.39 4.88
C THR A 96 -1.48 7.41 4.90
N ASN A 97 -1.83 7.89 6.09
CA ASN A 97 -2.73 9.02 6.28
C ASN A 97 -2.01 10.38 6.25
N ALA A 98 -0.67 10.40 6.09
CA ALA A 98 0.17 11.59 6.18
C ALA A 98 0.04 12.60 5.01
N LEU A 99 -0.98 12.47 4.18
CA LEU A 99 -1.20 13.34 3.01
C LEU A 99 -2.50 14.13 3.17
N THR A 100 -2.41 15.26 3.87
CA THR A 100 -3.52 16.24 3.95
C THR A 100 -3.49 17.22 2.78
N HIS A 101 -2.31 17.52 2.22
CA HIS A 101 -2.14 18.42 1.08
C HIS A 101 -0.83 18.11 0.34
N ILE A 102 -0.90 17.97 -0.99
CA ILE A 102 0.27 17.82 -1.87
C ILE A 102 0.36 19.04 -2.78
N ALA A 103 1.45 19.79 -2.67
CA ALA A 103 1.82 20.84 -3.61
C ALA A 103 3.22 20.54 -4.16
N TYR A 104 3.37 20.49 -5.49
CA TYR A 104 4.66 20.27 -6.12
C TYR A 104 4.84 21.16 -7.34
N ASN A 105 6.10 21.45 -7.67
CA ASN A 105 6.44 22.24 -8.84
C ASN A 105 6.68 21.32 -10.06
N ALA A 106 5.74 21.33 -10.99
CA ALA A 106 5.82 20.54 -12.22
C ALA A 106 6.96 20.96 -13.18
N HIS A 107 7.66 22.07 -12.91
CA HIS A 107 8.87 22.44 -13.65
C HIS A 107 10.13 21.73 -13.14
N VAL A 108 10.07 21.11 -11.96
CA VAL A 108 11.20 20.43 -11.31
C VAL A 108 11.04 18.91 -11.38
N ILE A 109 9.80 18.43 -11.36
CA ILE A 109 9.47 17.00 -11.39
C ILE A 109 8.59 16.74 -12.60
N ASP A 110 9.09 15.94 -13.55
CA ASP A 110 8.45 15.65 -14.84
C ASP A 110 7.08 14.97 -14.72
N SER A 111 6.85 14.21 -13.64
CA SER A 111 5.57 13.56 -13.36
C SER A 111 5.42 13.19 -11.90
N LEU A 112 4.19 13.28 -11.39
CA LEU A 112 3.77 12.74 -10.10
C LEU A 112 2.71 11.66 -10.34
N TYR A 113 2.98 10.44 -9.88
CA TYR A 113 1.98 9.37 -9.81
C TYR A 113 1.38 9.38 -8.40
N VAL A 114 0.05 9.54 -8.30
CA VAL A 114 -0.68 9.53 -7.04
C VAL A 114 -1.73 8.44 -7.11
N GLU A 115 -1.58 7.43 -6.27
CA GLU A 115 -2.63 6.46 -5.99
C GLU A 115 -3.32 6.87 -4.70
N ALA A 116 -4.64 7.05 -4.73
CA ALA A 116 -5.40 7.51 -3.58
C ALA A 116 -6.63 6.64 -3.37
N THR A 117 -6.67 5.97 -2.22
CA THR A 117 -7.86 5.22 -1.78
C THR A 117 -8.78 6.17 -1.02
N VAL A 118 -9.96 6.42 -1.57
CA VAL A 118 -10.97 7.29 -0.93
C VAL A 118 -12.03 6.42 -0.27
N THR A 119 -12.02 6.34 1.06
CA THR A 119 -13.07 5.67 1.83
C THR A 119 -14.24 6.62 2.06
N VAL A 120 -15.45 6.19 1.71
CA VAL A 120 -16.68 6.98 1.82
C VAL A 120 -17.57 6.35 2.88
N LEU A 121 -18.14 7.18 3.77
CA LEU A 121 -19.08 6.73 4.79
C LEU A 121 -20.47 6.52 4.22
N ASP A 122 -21.25 5.62 4.83
CA ASP A 122 -22.64 5.32 4.42
C ASP A 122 -23.54 6.57 4.43
N SER A 123 -23.24 7.54 5.29
CA SER A 123 -23.98 8.80 5.39
C SER A 123 -23.67 9.81 4.26
N VAL A 124 -22.63 9.57 3.47
CA VAL A 124 -22.24 10.46 2.37
C VAL A 124 -23.09 10.15 1.14
N ASN A 125 -24.07 11.02 0.90
CA ASN A 125 -24.96 10.93 -0.26
C ASN A 125 -24.36 11.47 -1.57
N LYS A 126 -23.20 12.12 -1.52
CA LYS A 126 -22.54 12.71 -2.69
C LYS A 126 -21.03 12.85 -2.51
N LEU A 127 -20.25 12.11 -3.31
CA LEU A 127 -18.81 12.31 -3.47
C LEU A 127 -18.55 13.02 -4.81
N ARG A 128 -17.70 14.06 -4.81
CA ARG A 128 -17.24 14.72 -6.04
C ARG A 128 -15.74 14.51 -6.21
N LEU A 129 -15.34 13.62 -7.12
CA LEU A 129 -13.97 13.51 -7.58
C LEU A 129 -13.84 14.28 -8.88
N LEU A 130 -13.13 15.40 -8.85
CA LEU A 130 -12.99 16.27 -10.01
C LEU A 130 -11.70 15.95 -10.75
N LYS A 131 -11.83 15.33 -11.92
CA LYS A 131 -10.74 15.23 -12.89
C LYS A 131 -10.43 16.63 -13.43
N ARG A 132 -9.16 17.03 -13.43
CA ARG A 132 -8.74 18.32 -14.01
C ARG A 132 -9.03 18.33 -15.52
N VAL A 133 -9.42 19.49 -16.05
CA VAL A 133 -9.80 19.67 -17.46
C VAL A 133 -8.61 19.34 -18.38
N VAL A 134 -8.86 18.48 -19.37
CA VAL A 134 -7.87 18.02 -20.35
C VAL A 134 -7.58 19.13 -21.35
N GLN A 135 -6.39 19.75 -21.28
CA GLN A 135 -5.95 20.79 -22.20
C GLN A 135 -4.44 20.71 -22.49
N GLY A 136 -4.03 21.11 -23.68
CA GLY A 136 -2.62 21.12 -24.11
C GLY A 136 -2.02 19.71 -24.31
N ARG A 137 -0.77 19.52 -23.83
CA ARG A 137 0.01 18.26 -23.95
C ARG A 137 -0.58 17.08 -23.19
N GLU A 138 -1.58 17.33 -22.33
CA GLU A 138 -2.27 16.31 -21.52
C GLU A 138 -3.39 15.56 -22.29
N ARG A 139 -3.62 15.88 -23.56
CA ARG A 139 -4.61 15.19 -24.41
C ARG A 139 -4.30 13.72 -24.70
N THR A 140 -3.04 13.31 -24.56
CA THR A 140 -2.57 11.99 -25.01
C THR A 140 -2.23 11.04 -23.86
N ARG A 141 -2.51 11.41 -22.61
CA ARG A 141 -2.21 10.58 -21.43
C ARG A 141 -3.40 9.70 -21.01
N PRO A 142 -3.14 8.46 -20.56
CA PRO A 142 -4.20 7.50 -20.27
C PRO A 142 -5.03 7.87 -19.03
N GLU A 143 -6.17 7.20 -18.95
CA GLU A 143 -7.33 7.51 -18.13
C GLU A 143 -7.11 7.31 -16.63
N VAL A 144 -7.93 7.99 -15.82
CA VAL A 144 -8.03 7.73 -14.38
C VAL A 144 -8.73 6.38 -14.23
N SER A 145 -8.01 5.37 -13.75
CA SER A 145 -8.59 4.07 -13.40
C SER A 145 -9.24 4.17 -12.01
N PHE A 146 -10.47 3.68 -11.89
CA PHE A 146 -11.13 3.50 -10.60
C PHE A 146 -11.22 2.00 -10.33
N SER A 147 -10.46 1.50 -9.36
CA SER A 147 -10.67 0.17 -8.81
C SER A 147 -11.86 0.22 -7.84
N ARG A 148 -12.78 -0.72 -7.97
CA ARG A 148 -14.06 -0.78 -7.23
C ARG A 148 -14.18 -2.14 -6.54
N ASN A 149 -14.34 -2.14 -5.21
CA ASN A 149 -14.78 -3.32 -4.45
C ASN A 149 -16.26 -3.12 -4.11
N PHE A 150 -17.18 -3.42 -5.04
CA PHE A 150 -18.60 -3.08 -4.85
C PHE A 150 -19.50 -4.22 -4.37
N THR A 151 -19.13 -5.49 -4.55
CA THR A 151 -19.72 -6.73 -4.00
C THR A 151 -19.43 -7.86 -4.98
N GLU A 152 -19.47 -9.10 -4.47
CA GLU A 152 -19.33 -10.40 -5.14
C GLU A 152 -17.93 -11.02 -5.08
N ASP A 153 -17.94 -12.34 -4.88
CA ASP A 153 -16.86 -13.20 -4.38
C ASP A 153 -15.47 -12.91 -4.95
N CYS A 154 -14.69 -12.12 -4.21
CA CYS A 154 -13.31 -11.86 -4.53
C CYS A 154 -12.44 -12.92 -3.82
N GLN A 155 -11.80 -13.78 -4.62
CA GLN A 155 -10.71 -14.64 -4.15
C GLN A 155 -9.40 -13.88 -4.38
N CYS A 156 -8.92 -13.18 -3.36
CA CYS A 156 -7.65 -12.46 -3.41
C CYS A 156 -6.51 -13.44 -3.10
N SER A 157 -5.49 -13.51 -3.94
CA SER A 157 -4.24 -14.26 -3.73
C SER A 157 -3.27 -13.58 -2.76
N ASN A 158 -3.68 -12.45 -2.14
CA ASN A 158 -2.78 -11.57 -1.41
C ASN A 158 -2.66 -11.98 0.06
N SER A 159 -1.43 -12.01 0.56
CA SER A 159 -1.14 -12.29 1.97
C SER A 159 -0.93 -11.00 2.76
N VAL A 160 -1.44 -10.96 3.99
CA VAL A 160 -1.24 -9.86 4.94
C VAL A 160 -0.44 -10.36 6.13
N VAL A 161 0.66 -9.67 6.43
CA VAL A 161 1.42 -9.85 7.68
C VAL A 161 0.93 -8.82 8.67
N ARG A 162 0.39 -9.30 9.80
CA ARG A 162 -0.08 -8.46 10.90
C ARG A 162 1.07 -7.95 11.78
N PRO A 163 0.84 -6.93 12.63
CA PRO A 163 1.89 -6.40 13.50
C PRO A 163 2.51 -7.43 14.45
N ASP A 164 1.73 -8.44 14.85
CA ASP A 164 2.19 -9.56 15.68
C ASP A 164 3.05 -10.61 14.93
N GLY A 165 3.28 -10.40 13.63
CA GLY A 165 4.02 -11.29 12.75
C GLY A 165 3.22 -12.50 12.25
N THR A 166 1.93 -12.58 12.54
CA THR A 166 1.06 -13.63 11.98
C THR A 166 0.71 -13.32 10.53
N ILE A 167 0.57 -14.38 9.71
CA ILE A 167 0.16 -14.27 8.31
C ILE A 167 -1.32 -14.62 8.20
N SER A 168 -2.09 -13.76 7.56
CA SER A 168 -3.52 -13.94 7.30
C SER A 168 -3.83 -13.67 5.82
N PRO A 169 -4.78 -14.38 5.19
CA PRO A 169 -5.26 -13.98 3.87
C PRO A 169 -5.87 -12.58 3.95
N THR A 170 -5.74 -11.79 2.88
CA THR A 170 -6.39 -10.48 2.80
C THR A 170 -7.89 -10.65 2.97
N PRO A 171 -8.55 -9.93 3.91
CA PRO A 171 -9.99 -10.00 4.03
C PRO A 171 -10.59 -9.34 2.78
N CYS A 172 -10.97 -10.17 1.82
CA CYS A 172 -11.77 -9.74 0.67
C CYS A 172 -13.18 -9.27 1.12
N ARG A 173 -13.58 -9.60 2.36
CA ARG A 173 -14.75 -9.06 3.08
C ARG A 173 -14.39 -8.71 4.53
N LYS A 174 -14.80 -7.51 5.00
CA LYS A 174 -14.65 -7.08 6.41
C LYS A 174 -15.51 -7.91 7.40
N GLU A 175 -16.44 -8.73 6.91
CA GLU A 175 -17.34 -9.56 7.72
C GLU A 175 -16.72 -10.89 8.21
N CYS A 176 -15.51 -11.25 7.77
CA CYS A 176 -14.87 -12.53 8.08
C CYS A 176 -13.83 -12.46 9.21
N ILE A 177 -14.10 -11.65 10.25
CA ILE A 177 -13.40 -11.76 11.53
C ILE A 177 -14.47 -12.08 12.56
N GLN A 178 -14.66 -13.38 12.84
CA GLN A 178 -15.36 -13.87 14.04
C GLN A 178 -14.35 -14.09 15.15
#